data_AF-A0A1W9SYM7-F1
#
_entry.id   AF-A0A1W9SYM7-F1
#
_cell.length_a   1.000
_cell.length_b   1.000
_cell.length_c   1.000
_cell.angle_alpha   90.00
_cell.angle_beta   90.00
_cell.angle_gamma   90.00
#
_symmetry.space_group_name_H-M   'P 1'
#
loop_
_entity.id
_entity.type
_entity.pdbx_description
1 polymer ?
#
loop_
_entity_poly.entity_id
_entity_poly.type
_entity_poly.pdbx_seq_one_letter_code
_entity_poly.pdbx_strand_id
1 'polypeptide(L)'
;IIVQGQSVRIPHSEIQVQLGSLDVQYYQGSRLKFLNNRAINVQAALRLTAGQKEVWKAIGINAPFRFKGLSFHLKDFAPQYKTGMKRRPYINLIIKDDPGMMFCFTGTVLFIVGLCMYLYQWFLLQAKEGKRRV
;
A
#
# COMPACT_ATOMS: atom_id res chain seq x y z
N ILE A 1 -13.10 9.50 7.22
CA ILE A 1 -13.93 9.17 6.03
C ILE A 1 -13.67 10.26 4.99
N ILE A 2 -13.49 9.89 3.73
CA ILE A 2 -13.26 10.83 2.63
C ILE A 2 -14.34 10.57 1.58
N VAL A 3 -15.14 11.59 1.30
CA VAL A 3 -16.16 11.57 0.24
C VAL A 3 -15.52 12.04 -1.06
N GLN A 4 -16.00 11.53 -2.20
CA GLN A 4 -15.45 11.92 -3.50
C GLN A 4 -15.53 13.44 -3.71
N GLY A 5 -14.43 14.05 -4.15
CA GLY A 5 -14.30 15.50 -4.32
C GLY A 5 -13.93 16.27 -3.05
N GLN A 6 -14.05 15.68 -1.86
CA GLN A 6 -13.60 16.32 -0.61
C GLN A 6 -12.11 16.08 -0.37
N SER A 7 -11.43 17.13 0.11
CA SER A 7 -10.06 17.06 0.62
C SER A 7 -10.09 17.09 2.14
N VAL A 8 -9.31 16.22 2.77
CA VAL A 8 -9.17 16.13 4.22
C VAL A 8 -7.69 16.21 4.57
N ARG A 9 -7.34 17.07 5.52
CA ARG A 9 -5.99 17.11 6.09
C ARG A 9 -5.84 16.02 7.15
N ILE A 10 -4.76 15.25 7.09
CA ILE A 10 -4.48 14.24 8.11
C ILE A 10 -4.00 14.97 9.39
N PRO A 11 -4.58 14.68 10.56
CA PRO A 11 -4.15 15.25 11.83
C PRO A 11 -2.65 15.09 12.07
N HIS A 12 -2.01 16.10 12.65
CA HIS A 12 -0.57 16.11 12.97
C HIS A 12 0.35 15.94 11.75
N SER A 13 -0.13 16.23 10.53
CA SER A 13 0.70 16.26 9.33
C SER A 13 0.34 17.42 8.40
N GLU A 14 1.21 17.68 7.42
CA GLU A 14 0.96 18.62 6.32
C GLU A 14 0.26 17.96 5.13
N ILE A 15 -0.08 16.67 5.24
CA ILE A 15 -0.61 15.88 4.13
C ILE A 15 -2.11 16.13 4.01
N GLN A 16 -2.53 16.55 2.83
CA GLN A 16 -3.92 16.57 2.41
C GLN A 16 -4.20 15.37 1.51
N VAL A 17 -5.36 14.74 1.74
CA VAL A 17 -5.82 13.57 1.01
C VAL A 17 -7.15 13.90 0.37
N GLN A 18 -7.24 13.72 -0.94
CA GLN A 18 -8.48 13.86 -1.69
C GLN A 18 -8.80 12.56 -2.41
N LEU A 19 -10.07 12.13 -2.34
CA LEU A 19 -10.58 11.02 -3.14
C LEU A 19 -10.91 11.54 -4.54
N GLY A 20 -10.10 11.15 -5.53
CA GLY A 20 -10.33 11.52 -6.93
C GLY A 20 -11.38 10.63 -7.58
N SER A 21 -11.11 9.33 -7.62
CA SER A 21 -12.03 8.35 -8.19
C SER A 21 -12.14 7.10 -7.32
N LEU A 22 -13.28 6.43 -7.44
CA LEU A 22 -13.55 5.15 -6.82
C LEU A 22 -14.09 4.21 -7.90
N ASP A 23 -13.30 3.21 -8.26
CA ASP A 23 -13.71 2.13 -9.14
C ASP A 23 -14.11 0.92 -8.29
N VAL A 24 -15.35 0.47 -8.46
CA VAL A 24 -15.91 -0.69 -7.77
C VAL A 24 -16.39 -1.68 -8.81
N GLN A 25 -15.75 -2.84 -8.85
CA GLN A 25 -16.17 -3.93 -9.70
C GLN A 25 -17.19 -4.78 -8.96
N TYR A 26 -18.34 -4.99 -9.58
CA TYR A 26 -19.42 -5.80 -9.04
C TYR A 26 -19.47 -7.15 -9.72
N TYR A 27 -19.80 -8.20 -8.97
CA TYR A 27 -20.02 -9.52 -9.54
C TYR A 27 -21.28 -9.54 -10.40
N GLN A 28 -21.17 -10.08 -11.62
CA GLN A 28 -22.28 -10.22 -12.58
C GLN A 28 -22.41 -11.65 -13.13
N GLY A 29 -21.86 -12.65 -12.45
CA GLY A 29 -21.85 -14.04 -12.91
C GLY A 29 -23.08 -14.85 -12.48
N SER A 30 -23.35 -15.95 -13.20
CA SER A 30 -24.42 -16.89 -12.87
C SER A 30 -24.01 -18.00 -11.90
N ARG A 31 -22.69 -18.23 -11.70
CA ARG A 31 -22.15 -19.32 -10.86
C ARG A 31 -22.44 -19.11 -9.37
N LEU A 32 -22.29 -17.89 -8.86
CA LEU A 32 -22.48 -17.55 -7.46
C LEU A 32 -23.58 -16.49 -7.33
N LYS A 33 -24.84 -16.91 -7.53
CA LYS A 33 -25.99 -15.99 -7.54
C LYS A 33 -26.11 -15.12 -6.28
N PHE A 34 -25.68 -15.62 -5.12
CA PHE A 34 -25.70 -14.87 -3.85
C PHE A 34 -24.69 -13.70 -3.79
N LEU A 35 -23.71 -13.66 -4.69
CA LEU A 35 -22.78 -12.53 -4.82
C LEU A 35 -23.23 -11.53 -5.88
N ASN A 36 -24.31 -11.79 -6.61
CA ASN A 36 -24.74 -10.92 -7.70
C ASN A 36 -24.95 -9.49 -7.20
N ASN A 37 -24.43 -8.52 -7.96
CA ASN A 37 -24.40 -7.10 -7.62
C ASN A 37 -23.56 -6.72 -6.38
N ARG A 38 -22.81 -7.63 -5.77
CA ARG A 38 -21.89 -7.33 -4.66
C ARG A 38 -20.52 -6.90 -5.19
N ALA A 39 -19.89 -5.95 -4.52
CA ALA A 39 -18.53 -5.52 -4.81
C ALA A 39 -17.56 -6.69 -4.59
N ILE A 40 -16.73 -6.97 -5.60
CA ILE A 40 -15.69 -8.01 -5.57
C ILE A 40 -14.29 -7.43 -5.58
N ASN A 41 -14.14 -6.22 -6.12
CA ASN A 41 -12.89 -5.49 -6.13
C ASN A 41 -13.18 -4.00 -6.00
N VAL A 42 -12.29 -3.29 -5.33
CA VAL A 42 -12.37 -1.84 -5.15
C VAL A 42 -10.97 -1.26 -5.29
N GLN A 43 -10.87 -0.22 -6.11
CA GLN A 43 -9.69 0.60 -6.27
C GLN A 43 -10.09 2.07 -6.15
N ALA A 44 -9.46 2.76 -5.21
CA ALA A 44 -9.64 4.19 -5.02
C ALA A 44 -8.36 4.93 -5.44
N ALA A 45 -8.49 5.95 -6.26
CA ALA A 45 -7.38 6.84 -6.59
C ALA A 45 -7.37 8.02 -5.61
N LEU A 46 -6.29 8.12 -4.83
CA LEU A 46 -6.05 9.20 -3.89
C LEU A 46 -5.05 10.19 -4.46
N ARG A 47 -5.40 11.46 -4.35
CA ARG A 47 -4.49 12.58 -4.53
C ARG A 47 -3.94 12.98 -3.18
N LEU A 48 -2.63 12.93 -3.03
CA LEU A 48 -1.90 13.31 -1.83
C LEU A 48 -1.12 14.57 -2.11
N THR A 49 -1.35 15.61 -1.30
CA THR A 49 -0.63 16.88 -1.40
C THR A 49 0.11 17.14 -0.10
N ALA A 50 1.41 17.40 -0.17
CA ALA A 50 2.21 17.74 1.01
C ALA A 50 3.21 18.85 0.64
N GLY A 51 2.87 20.09 1.00
CA GLY A 51 3.57 21.28 0.52
C GLY A 51 3.41 21.42 -1.00
N GLN A 52 4.51 21.54 -1.73
CA GLN A 52 4.51 21.63 -3.20
C GLN A 52 4.47 20.28 -3.92
N LYS A 53 4.61 19.15 -3.21
CA LYS A 53 4.58 17.83 -3.84
C LYS A 53 3.15 17.29 -3.88
N GLU A 54 2.74 16.91 -5.07
CA GLU A 54 1.49 16.22 -5.33
C GLU A 54 1.76 14.85 -5.94
N VAL A 55 1.07 13.82 -5.44
CA VAL A 55 1.20 12.46 -5.95
C VAL A 55 -0.16 11.78 -6.02
N TRP A 56 -0.40 11.04 -7.10
CA TRP A 56 -1.53 10.16 -7.25
C TRP A 56 -1.16 8.72 -6.90
N LYS A 57 -1.96 8.08 -6.04
CA LYS A 57 -1.77 6.67 -5.64
C LYS A 57 -3.09 5.94 -5.64
N ALA A 58 -3.09 4.73 -6.20
CA ALA A 58 -4.21 3.81 -6.10
C ALA A 58 -4.12 3.04 -4.77
N ILE A 59 -5.26 2.82 -4.12
CA ILE A 59 -5.41 1.98 -2.93
C ILE A 59 -6.55 1.00 -3.12
N GLY A 60 -6.34 -0.24 -2.69
CA GLY A 60 -7.38 -1.27 -2.63
C GLY A 60 -7.39 -1.96 -1.27
N ILE A 61 -8.35 -2.86 -1.03
CA ILE A 61 -8.46 -3.61 0.23
C ILE A 61 -7.16 -4.35 0.55
N ASN A 62 -6.58 -5.00 -0.46
CA ASN A 62 -5.35 -5.79 -0.34
C ASN A 62 -4.11 -5.06 -0.87
N ALA A 63 -4.22 -3.76 -1.13
CA ALA A 63 -3.15 -2.95 -1.70
C ALA A 63 -2.97 -1.66 -0.88
N PRO A 64 -2.47 -1.76 0.37
CA PRO A 64 -2.08 -0.59 1.15
C PRO A 64 -0.84 0.06 0.52
N PHE A 65 -0.66 1.36 0.76
CA PHE A 65 0.52 2.08 0.31
C PHE A 65 1.07 2.99 1.40
N ARG A 66 2.31 3.43 1.24
CA ARG A 66 2.95 4.39 2.14
C ARG A 66 3.27 5.71 1.49
N PHE A 67 3.19 6.76 2.29
CA PHE A 67 3.58 8.09 1.89
C PHE A 67 4.07 8.89 3.11
N LYS A 68 5.32 9.38 3.04
CA LYS A 68 5.97 10.16 4.12
C LYS A 68 5.87 9.51 5.51
N GLY A 69 6.20 8.21 5.62
CA GLY A 69 6.18 7.47 6.90
C GLY A 69 4.81 6.93 7.32
N LEU A 70 3.73 7.47 6.76
CA LEU A 70 2.38 7.01 7.05
C LEU A 70 1.96 5.88 6.12
N SER A 71 1.29 4.87 6.68
CA SER A 71 0.67 3.78 5.95
C SER A 71 -0.83 4.01 5.81
N PHE A 72 -1.33 3.88 4.59
CA PHE A 72 -2.73 4.09 4.23
C PHE A 72 -3.38 2.74 3.95
N HIS A 73 -4.47 2.46 4.64
CA HIS A 73 -5.23 1.23 4.52
C HIS A 73 -6.70 1.53 4.25
N LEU A 74 -7.27 0.86 3.26
CA LEU A 74 -8.70 0.94 3.00
C LEU A 74 -9.45 0.07 4.02
N LYS A 75 -10.22 0.70 4.91
CA LYS A 75 -11.03 0.02 5.93
C LYS A 75 -12.41 -0.36 5.39
N ASP A 76 -13.05 0.59 4.74
CA ASP A 76 -14.42 0.45 4.25
C ASP A 76 -14.64 1.38 3.05
N PHE A 77 -15.67 1.10 2.27
CA PHE A 77 -16.05 1.89 1.11
C PHE A 77 -17.54 1.76 0.85
N ALA A 78 -18.10 2.74 0.15
CA ALA A 78 -19.43 2.63 -0.41
C ALA A 78 -19.46 3.22 -1.83
N PRO A 79 -20.30 2.68 -2.72
CA PRO A 79 -21.27 1.59 -2.49
C PRO A 79 -20.65 0.18 -2.53
N GLN A 80 -21.15 -0.73 -1.67
CA GLN A 80 -20.76 -2.16 -1.67
C GLN A 80 -21.67 -3.02 -2.57
N TYR A 81 -22.82 -2.48 -2.98
CA TYR A 81 -23.79 -3.13 -3.85
C TYR A 81 -24.14 -2.23 -5.03
N LYS A 82 -24.27 -2.80 -6.22
CA LYS A 82 -24.65 -2.07 -7.43
C LYS A 82 -26.09 -1.57 -7.39
N THR A 83 -26.96 -2.32 -6.71
CA THR A 83 -28.39 -2.06 -6.56
C THR A 83 -28.71 -1.56 -5.16
N GLY A 84 -29.71 -0.67 -5.05
CA GLY A 84 -30.15 -0.07 -3.78
C GLY A 84 -30.16 1.46 -3.81
N MET A 85 -30.28 2.07 -2.62
CA MET A 85 -30.29 3.53 -2.48
C MET A 85 -28.96 4.13 -2.96
N LYS A 86 -29.01 5.08 -3.90
CA LYS A 86 -27.81 5.76 -4.44
C LYS A 86 -27.14 6.56 -3.31
N ARG A 87 -26.12 5.96 -2.69
CA ARG A 87 -25.27 6.64 -1.71
C ARG A 87 -24.12 7.36 -2.42
N ARG A 88 -23.69 8.49 -1.87
CA ARG A 88 -22.50 9.19 -2.37
C ARG A 88 -21.26 8.29 -2.17
N PRO A 89 -20.39 8.15 -3.18
CA PRO A 89 -19.17 7.37 -3.06
C PRO A 89 -18.28 7.92 -1.95
N TYR A 90 -17.84 7.03 -1.05
CA TYR A 90 -16.88 7.37 -0.02
C TYR A 90 -15.94 6.21 0.25
N ILE A 91 -14.79 6.55 0.84
CA ILE A 91 -13.88 5.59 1.42
C ILE A 91 -13.62 5.93 2.88
N ASN A 92 -13.39 4.90 3.67
CA ASN A 92 -12.88 5.01 5.02
C ASN A 92 -11.44 4.50 5.04
N LEU A 93 -10.52 5.40 5.40
CA LEU A 93 -9.11 5.08 5.47
C LEU A 93 -8.69 4.96 6.93
N ILE A 94 -7.89 3.94 7.23
CA ILE A 94 -7.07 3.90 8.43
C ILE A 94 -5.68 4.37 8.02
N ILE A 95 -5.21 5.41 8.71
CA ILE A 95 -3.86 5.95 8.54
C ILE A 95 -3.10 5.58 9.80
N LYS A 96 -1.96 4.92 9.64
CA LYS A 96 -1.09 4.51 10.74
C LYS A 96 0.29 5.10 10.54
N ASP A 97 0.91 5.48 11.63
CA ASP A 97 2.35 5.70 11.68
C ASP A 97 2.99 4.36 12.08
N ASP A 98 3.85 3.81 11.23
CA ASP A 98 4.48 2.50 11.45
C ASP A 98 6.02 2.66 11.63
N PRO A 99 6.48 3.20 12.78
CA PRO A 99 7.91 3.42 13.03
C PRO A 99 8.72 2.12 13.11
N GLY A 100 8.08 1.01 13.48
CA GLY A 100 8.72 -0.31 13.62
C GLY A 100 9.41 -0.82 12.35
N MET A 101 8.99 -0.37 11.18
CA MET A 101 9.61 -0.80 9.92
C MET A 101 10.96 -0.18 9.63
N MET A 102 11.25 1.00 10.18
CA MET A 102 12.59 1.56 10.07
C MET A 102 13.59 0.60 10.72
N PHE A 103 13.25 0.02 11.88
CA PHE A 103 14.08 -0.99 12.54
C PHE A 103 14.23 -2.27 11.71
N CYS A 104 13.14 -2.80 11.16
CA CYS A 104 13.20 -3.99 10.29
C CYS A 104 14.08 -3.74 9.05
N PHE A 105 13.99 -2.56 8.45
CA PHE A 105 14.81 -2.19 7.30
C PHE A 105 16.30 -2.11 7.69
N THR A 106 16.63 -1.43 8.80
CA THR A 106 18.00 -1.35 9.29
C THR A 106 18.58 -2.73 9.58
N GLY A 107 17.81 -3.62 10.23
CA GLY A 107 18.23 -5.00 10.48
C GLY A 107 18.45 -5.79 9.19
N THR A 108 17.59 -5.59 8.19
CA THR A 108 17.71 -6.23 6.87
C THR A 108 18.98 -5.77 6.13
N VAL A 109 19.27 -4.47 6.15
CA VAL A 109 20.51 -3.93 5.55
C VAL A 109 21.74 -4.50 6.24
N LEU A 110 21.75 -4.52 7.58
CA LEU A 110 22.87 -5.07 8.35
C LEU A 110 23.08 -6.56 8.05
N PHE A 111 22.00 -7.32 7.93
CA PHE A 111 22.04 -8.73 7.54
C PHE A 111 22.62 -8.93 6.13
N ILE A 112 22.16 -8.15 5.13
CA ILE A 112 22.66 -8.23 3.75
C ILE A 112 24.17 -7.91 3.71
N VAL A 113 24.61 -6.88 4.42
CA VAL A 113 26.03 -6.51 4.49
C VAL A 113 26.87 -7.65 5.08
N GLY A 114 26.40 -8.24 6.19
CA GLY A 114 27.06 -9.40 6.80
C GLY A 114 27.13 -10.60 5.85
N LEU A 115 26.05 -10.87 5.12
CA LEU A 115 26.00 -11.95 4.13
C LEU A 115 26.98 -11.71 2.98
N CYS A 116 27.05 -10.49 2.45
CA CYS A 116 28.01 -10.13 1.41
C CYS A 116 29.46 -10.31 1.88
N MET A 117 29.77 -9.90 3.12
CA MET A 117 31.11 -10.06 3.69
C MET A 117 31.49 -11.54 3.86
N TYR A 118 30.55 -12.36 4.33
CA TYR A 118 30.73 -13.81 4.43
C TYR A 118 30.99 -14.46 3.07
N LEU A 119 30.18 -14.12 2.06
CA LEU A 119 30.36 -14.63 0.70
C LEU A 119 31.71 -14.21 0.11
N TYR A 120 32.12 -12.95 0.31
CA TYR A 120 33.42 -12.46 -0.13
C TYR A 120 34.58 -13.24 0.51
N GLN A 121 34.52 -13.47 1.82
CA GLN A 121 35.52 -14.26 2.53
C GLN A 121 35.57 -15.71 2.02
N TRP A 122 34.41 -16.34 1.78
CA TRP A 122 34.34 -17.67 1.18
C TRP A 122 35.02 -17.69 -0.18
N PHE A 123 34.67 -16.79 -1.10
CA PHE A 123 35.27 -16.74 -2.44
C PHE A 123 36.79 -16.56 -2.39
N LEU A 124 37.30 -15.71 -1.49
CA LEU A 124 38.74 -15.56 -1.27
C LEU A 124 39.42 -16.82 -0.73
N LEU A 125 38.75 -17.56 0.17
CA LEU A 125 39.26 -18.82 0.71
C LEU A 125 39.34 -19.89 -0.38
N GLN A 126 38.29 -20.03 -1.21
CA GLN A 126 38.28 -20.94 -2.37
C GLN A 126 39.40 -20.60 -3.37
N ALA A 127 39.62 -19.31 -3.65
CA ALA A 127 40.71 -18.87 -4.51
C ALA A 127 42.10 -19.17 -3.94
N LYS A 128 42.26 -19.10 -2.61
CA LYS A 128 43.52 -19.47 -1.92
C LYS A 128 43.76 -20.98 -1.91
N GLU A 129 42.72 -21.79 -1.72
CA GLU A 129 42.85 -23.25 -1.74
C GLU A 129 43.14 -23.80 -3.14
N GLY A 130 42.54 -23.22 -4.18
CA GLY A 130 42.85 -23.56 -5.58
C GLY A 130 44.31 -23.28 -5.96
N LYS A 131 44.93 -22.26 -5.35
CA LYS A 131 46.34 -21.90 -5.59
C LYS A 131 47.36 -22.75 -4.83
N ARG A 132 46.95 -23.51 -3.81
CA ARG A 132 47.81 -24.44 -3.03
C ARG A 132 47.87 -25.85 -3.60
N ARG A 133 47.00 -26.21 -4.54
CA ARG A 133 46.93 -27.53 -5.18
C ARG A 133 47.56 -27.59 -6.58
N VAL A 134 48.20 -26.50 -7.02
CA VAL A 134 48.95 -26.41 -8.29
C VAL A 134 50.44 -26.32 -7.98
#